data_AF-A0A0T2ICZ5-F1
#
_entry.id   AF-A0A0T2ICZ5-F1
#
_cell.length_a   1.000
_cell.length_b   1.000
_cell.length_c   1.000
_cell.angle_alpha   90.00
_cell.angle_beta   90.00
_cell.angle_gamma   90.00
#
_symmetry.space_group_name_H-M   'P 1'
#
loop_
_entity.id
_entity.type
_entity.pdbx_description
1 polymer ?
#
loop_
_entity_poly.entity_id
_entity_poly.type
_entity_poly.pdbx_seq_one_letter_code
_entity_poly.pdbx_strand_id
1 'polypeptide(L)'
;MRQYRYLLRTAPVDALEAAHLEAIPLLSEADQEALVASLRSSFLVGDHLTARDHLKIAHLVTSGERRSPGQLRMGLPPDTLQNLAARVLRSESCFGLFGGYAYWDGAEPQPEDDSLWADGGFDPKVGRWAASSDPRVAYGLDGEGIGGNH
;
A
#
# COMPACT_ATOMS: atom_id res chain seq x y z
N MET A 1 -16.53 -5.12 -8.41
CA MET A 1 -15.08 -5.39 -8.23
C MET A 1 -14.17 -4.71 -9.24
N ARG A 2 -14.44 -4.76 -10.55
CA ARG A 2 -13.57 -4.11 -11.57
C ARG A 2 -13.40 -2.60 -11.39
N GLN A 3 -14.48 -1.86 -11.13
CA GLN A 3 -14.44 -0.41 -10.87
C GLN A 3 -13.57 -0.05 -9.66
N TYR A 4 -13.65 -0.83 -8.59
CA TYR A 4 -12.85 -0.60 -7.39
C TYR A 4 -11.35 -0.83 -7.67
N ARG A 5 -11.01 -1.90 -8.38
CA ARG A 5 -9.62 -2.17 -8.82
C ARG A 5 -9.08 -1.04 -9.70
N TYR A 6 -9.91 -0.49 -10.57
CA TYR A 6 -9.54 0.65 -11.39
C TYR A 6 -9.17 1.85 -10.51
N LEU A 7 -10.04 2.22 -9.56
CA LEU A 7 -9.75 3.34 -8.63
C LEU A 7 -8.46 3.11 -7.83
N LEU A 8 -8.25 1.91 -7.29
CA LEU A 8 -7.01 1.58 -6.57
C LEU A 8 -5.74 1.81 -7.41
N ARG A 9 -5.86 1.79 -8.74
CA ARG A 9 -4.75 1.99 -9.68
C ARG A 9 -4.62 3.42 -10.16
N THR A 10 -5.71 4.01 -10.60
CA THR A 10 -5.66 5.23 -11.40
C THR A 10 -6.05 6.49 -10.63
N ALA A 11 -6.75 6.36 -9.50
CA ALA A 11 -7.12 7.51 -8.69
C ALA A 11 -5.87 8.20 -8.12
N PRO A 12 -5.88 9.52 -7.88
CA PRO A 12 -4.92 10.17 -7.00
C PRO A 12 -4.96 9.58 -5.58
N VAL A 13 -3.82 9.55 -4.89
CA VAL A 13 -3.70 8.93 -3.55
C VAL A 13 -4.58 9.64 -2.53
N ASP A 14 -4.56 10.96 -2.52
CA ASP A 14 -5.37 11.83 -1.66
C ASP A 14 -6.87 11.63 -1.89
N ALA A 15 -7.31 11.59 -3.15
CA ALA A 15 -8.72 11.35 -3.49
C ALA A 15 -9.18 9.93 -3.09
N LEU A 16 -8.31 8.93 -3.27
CA LEU A 16 -8.59 7.55 -2.87
C LEU A 16 -8.64 7.39 -1.34
N GLU A 17 -7.74 8.06 -0.62
CA GLU A 17 -7.73 8.07 0.84
C GLU A 17 -9.01 8.75 1.38
N ALA A 18 -9.39 9.89 0.82
CA ALA A 18 -10.64 10.58 1.17
C ALA A 18 -11.87 9.67 0.93
N ALA A 19 -11.90 8.96 -0.20
CA ALA A 19 -12.99 8.04 -0.50
C ALA A 19 -13.07 6.85 0.48
N HIS A 20 -11.94 6.33 0.95
CA HIS A 20 -11.93 5.32 2.01
C HIS A 20 -12.36 5.91 3.35
N LEU A 21 -11.92 7.11 3.69
CA LEU A 21 -12.29 7.80 4.93
C LEU A 21 -13.81 8.05 5.02
N GLU A 22 -14.46 8.39 3.91
CA GLU A 22 -15.92 8.51 3.82
C GLU A 22 -16.62 7.15 3.93
N ALA A 23 -16.03 6.09 3.36
CA ALA A 23 -16.64 4.77 3.27
C ALA A 23 -16.59 3.96 4.57
N ILE A 24 -15.45 3.99 5.29
CA ILE A 24 -15.20 3.15 6.48
C ILE A 24 -16.26 3.34 7.58
N PRO A 25 -16.66 4.56 7.97
CA PRO A 25 -17.66 4.78 9.02
C PRO A 25 -19.03 4.19 8.69
N LEU A 26 -19.33 3.97 7.40
CA LEU A 26 -20.61 3.44 6.93
C LEU A 26 -20.66 1.91 6.93
N LEU A 27 -19.55 1.24 7.19
CA LEU A 27 -19.48 -0.21 7.35
C LEU A 27 -20.20 -0.66 8.62
N SER A 28 -20.60 -1.93 8.66
CA SER A 28 -21.03 -2.55 9.91
C SER A 28 -19.86 -2.66 10.88
N GLU A 29 -20.12 -2.73 12.19
CA GLU A 29 -19.06 -2.92 13.19
C GLU A 29 -18.24 -4.20 12.89
N ALA A 30 -18.91 -5.30 12.52
CA ALA A 30 -18.26 -6.54 12.12
C ALA A 30 -17.33 -6.38 10.91
N ASP A 31 -17.74 -5.61 9.89
CA ASP A 31 -16.90 -5.33 8.72
C ASP A 31 -15.71 -4.42 9.07
N GLN A 32 -15.88 -3.47 9.98
CA GLN A 32 -14.79 -2.62 10.46
C GLN A 32 -13.76 -3.43 11.25
N GLU A 33 -14.20 -4.32 12.13
CA GLU A 33 -13.33 -5.23 12.87
C GLU A 33 -12.59 -6.18 11.92
N ALA A 34 -13.28 -6.77 10.95
CA ALA A 34 -12.68 -7.63 9.94
C ALA A 34 -11.63 -6.89 9.10
N LEU A 35 -11.91 -5.63 8.71
CA LEU A 35 -10.95 -4.78 8.01
C LEU A 35 -9.70 -4.53 8.86
N VAL A 36 -9.84 -4.13 10.12
CA VAL A 36 -8.70 -3.88 11.01
C VAL A 36 -7.88 -5.15 11.27
N ALA A 37 -8.54 -6.28 11.51
CA ALA A 37 -7.86 -7.56 11.68
C ALA A 37 -7.05 -7.95 10.44
N SER A 38 -7.63 -7.75 9.24
CA SER A 38 -6.95 -8.02 7.97
C SER A 38 -5.75 -7.10 7.75
N LEU A 39 -5.86 -5.82 8.11
CA LEU A 39 -4.78 -4.85 8.01
C LEU A 39 -3.62 -5.16 8.97
N ARG A 40 -3.92 -5.52 10.22
CA ARG A 40 -2.90 -5.95 11.20
C ARG A 40 -2.13 -7.16 10.70
N SER A 41 -2.84 -8.16 10.16
CA SER A 41 -2.23 -9.38 9.61
C SER A 41 -1.38 -9.09 8.36
N SER A 42 -1.90 -8.29 7.42
CA SER A 42 -1.26 -8.10 6.11
C SER A 42 -0.10 -7.12 6.14
N PHE A 43 -0.16 -6.09 6.99
CA PHE A 43 0.85 -5.01 7.03
C PHE A 43 1.69 -5.03 8.31
N LEU A 44 1.58 -6.08 9.13
CA LEU A 44 2.28 -6.24 10.42
C LEU A 44 2.12 -5.01 11.33
N VAL A 45 0.97 -4.33 11.22
CA VAL A 45 0.65 -3.19 12.07
C VAL A 45 0.36 -3.74 13.47
N GLY A 46 1.08 -3.25 14.48
CA GLY A 46 0.86 -3.66 15.87
C GLY A 46 -0.56 -3.40 16.37
N ASP A 47 -0.88 -3.92 17.55
CA ASP A 47 -2.26 -3.94 18.10
C ASP A 47 -2.89 -2.55 18.36
N HIS A 48 -2.16 -1.45 18.18
CA HIS A 48 -2.67 -0.09 18.44
C HIS A 48 -3.67 0.42 17.40
N LEU A 49 -3.85 -0.24 16.25
CA LEU A 49 -4.85 0.15 15.25
C LEU A 49 -6.26 -0.31 15.66
N THR A 50 -7.19 0.59 15.94
CA THR A 50 -8.57 0.24 16.32
C THR A 50 -9.57 0.55 15.21
N ALA A 51 -10.76 -0.06 15.26
CA ALA A 51 -11.85 0.19 14.29
C ALA A 51 -12.26 1.66 14.18
N ARG A 52 -12.00 2.47 15.23
CA ARG A 52 -12.33 3.91 15.28
C ARG A 52 -11.27 4.81 14.64
N ASP A 53 -10.08 4.29 14.33
CA ASP A 53 -8.99 5.05 13.72
C ASP A 53 -9.20 5.25 12.21
N HIS A 54 -10.37 5.71 11.78
CA HIS A 54 -10.79 5.73 10.37
C HIS A 54 -9.77 6.39 9.42
N LEU A 55 -9.16 7.51 9.84
CA LEU A 55 -8.13 8.20 9.07
C LEU A 55 -6.87 7.33 8.89
N LYS A 56 -6.40 6.68 9.97
CA LYS A 56 -5.24 5.79 9.88
C LYS A 56 -5.55 4.56 9.03
N ILE A 57 -6.76 4.01 9.16
CA ILE A 57 -7.22 2.87 8.35
C ILE A 57 -7.25 3.27 6.86
N ALA A 58 -7.84 4.40 6.52
CA ALA A 58 -7.91 4.89 5.14
C ALA A 58 -6.51 5.11 4.54
N HIS A 59 -5.62 5.72 5.32
CA HIS A 59 -4.23 5.93 4.92
C HIS A 59 -3.49 4.60 4.72
N LEU A 60 -3.63 3.63 5.64
CA LEU A 60 -3.00 2.31 5.55
C LEU A 60 -3.51 1.50 4.35
N VAL A 61 -4.82 1.50 4.12
CA VAL A 61 -5.44 0.85 2.95
C VAL A 61 -4.85 1.43 1.66
N THR A 62 -4.80 2.76 1.57
CA THR A 62 -4.36 3.45 0.35
C THR A 62 -2.87 3.26 0.11
N SER A 63 -2.04 3.52 1.13
CA SER A 63 -0.58 3.35 1.02
C SER A 63 -0.17 1.89 0.85
N GLY A 64 -0.87 0.96 1.50
CA GLY A 64 -0.68 -0.48 1.37
C GLY A 64 -0.94 -0.98 -0.05
N GLU A 65 -2.06 -0.60 -0.65
CA GLU A 65 -2.36 -0.97 -2.05
C GLU A 65 -1.44 -0.30 -3.08
N ARG A 66 -0.79 0.82 -2.72
CA ARG A 66 0.25 1.44 -3.58
C ARG A 66 1.54 0.65 -3.56
N ARG A 67 1.99 0.22 -2.38
CA ARG A 67 3.24 -0.53 -2.20
C ARG A 67 3.12 -1.98 -2.65
N SER A 68 2.02 -2.63 -2.28
CA SER A 68 1.80 -4.06 -2.49
C SER A 68 0.41 -4.28 -3.06
N PRO A 69 0.27 -4.08 -4.38
CA PRO A 69 -1.03 -4.11 -5.04
C PRO A 69 -1.76 -5.44 -4.87
N GLY A 70 -3.05 -5.37 -4.55
CA GLY A 70 -3.89 -6.56 -4.36
C GLY A 70 -3.69 -7.26 -3.02
N GLN A 71 -2.73 -6.85 -2.18
CA GLN A 71 -2.51 -7.44 -0.87
C GLN A 71 -3.73 -7.29 0.04
N LEU A 72 -4.37 -6.12 0.06
CA LEU A 72 -5.60 -5.89 0.82
C LEU A 72 -6.71 -6.83 0.35
N ARG A 73 -6.85 -7.00 -0.98
CA ARG A 73 -7.88 -7.85 -1.59
C ARG A 73 -7.69 -9.32 -1.25
N MET A 74 -6.44 -9.78 -1.15
CA MET A 74 -6.12 -11.16 -0.75
C MET A 74 -6.32 -11.40 0.74
N GLY A 75 -6.10 -10.38 1.58
CA GLY A 75 -6.22 -10.49 3.03
C GLY A 75 -7.64 -10.33 3.57
N LEU A 76 -8.51 -9.56 2.89
CA LEU A 76 -9.87 -9.31 3.38
C LEU A 76 -10.84 -10.47 3.10
N PRO A 77 -11.79 -10.74 4.02
CA PRO A 77 -12.95 -11.55 3.72
C PRO A 77 -13.71 -11.01 2.49
N PRO A 78 -14.19 -11.86 1.57
CA PRO A 78 -14.83 -11.43 0.33
C PRO A 78 -16.02 -10.49 0.53
N ASP A 79 -16.86 -10.76 1.54
CA ASP A 79 -18.05 -9.96 1.84
C ASP A 79 -17.66 -8.56 2.36
N THR A 80 -16.70 -8.48 3.27
CA THR A 80 -16.17 -7.21 3.80
C THR A 80 -15.52 -6.39 2.69
N LEU A 81 -14.73 -7.03 1.82
CA LEU A 81 -14.13 -6.38 0.67
C LEU A 81 -15.19 -5.82 -0.29
N GLN A 82 -16.25 -6.58 -0.56
CA GLN A 82 -17.35 -6.14 -1.41
C GLN A 82 -18.13 -4.99 -0.77
N ASN A 83 -18.37 -5.04 0.53
CA ASN A 83 -19.04 -3.98 1.30
C ASN A 83 -18.24 -2.68 1.35
N LEU A 84 -16.93 -2.77 1.53
CA LEU A 84 -16.01 -1.63 1.47
C LEU A 84 -15.98 -1.04 0.06
N ALA A 85 -15.76 -1.88 -0.96
CA ALA A 85 -15.72 -1.44 -2.35
C ALA A 85 -17.02 -0.74 -2.76
N ALA A 86 -18.18 -1.28 -2.40
CA ALA A 86 -19.47 -0.67 -2.72
C ALA A 86 -19.65 0.73 -2.11
N ARG A 87 -19.10 0.97 -0.91
CA ARG A 87 -19.16 2.28 -0.23
C ARG A 87 -18.16 3.26 -0.80
N VAL A 88 -16.92 2.83 -1.05
CA VAL A 88 -15.91 3.66 -1.72
C VAL A 88 -16.43 4.12 -3.07
N LEU A 89 -17.00 3.22 -3.89
CA LEU A 89 -17.54 3.56 -5.20
C LEU A 89 -18.71 4.57 -5.17
N ARG A 90 -19.37 4.74 -4.02
CA ARG A 90 -20.48 5.69 -3.81
C ARG A 90 -20.07 6.94 -3.05
N SER A 91 -18.80 7.05 -2.65
CA SER A 91 -18.26 8.25 -1.99
C SER A 91 -18.25 9.43 -2.97
N GLU A 92 -18.49 10.62 -2.44
CA GLU A 92 -18.44 11.86 -3.21
C GLU A 92 -17.01 12.11 -3.73
N SER A 93 -16.00 11.73 -2.94
CA SER A 93 -14.59 11.79 -3.34
C SER A 93 -14.26 10.93 -4.56
N CYS A 94 -15.10 9.97 -4.95
CA CYS A 94 -14.92 9.20 -6.20
C CYS A 94 -15.45 9.91 -7.46
N PHE A 95 -16.13 11.05 -7.30
CA PHE A 95 -16.68 11.78 -8.43
C PHE A 95 -15.57 12.22 -9.39
N GLY A 96 -15.77 11.98 -10.70
CA GLY A 96 -14.78 12.32 -11.73
C GLY A 96 -13.56 11.38 -11.82
N LEU A 97 -13.36 10.45 -10.87
CA LEU A 97 -12.19 9.56 -10.88
C LEU A 97 -12.26 8.44 -11.92
N PHE A 98 -13.42 8.21 -12.54
CA PHE A 98 -13.64 7.15 -13.55
C PHE A 98 -13.25 7.53 -14.99
N GLY A 99 -12.53 8.65 -15.16
CA GLY A 99 -12.04 9.11 -16.46
C GLY A 99 -11.12 8.08 -17.13
N GLY A 100 -11.61 7.40 -18.18
CA GLY A 100 -10.84 6.38 -18.89
C GLY A 100 -11.11 4.94 -18.46
N TYR A 101 -12.05 4.70 -17.53
CA TYR A 101 -12.43 3.36 -17.09
C TYR A 101 -12.86 2.42 -18.25
N ALA A 102 -13.50 2.98 -19.28
CA ALA A 102 -13.96 2.23 -20.46
C ALA A 102 -12.82 1.62 -21.28
N TYR A 103 -11.63 2.24 -21.24
CA TYR A 103 -10.45 1.83 -22.00
C TYR A 103 -9.44 1.05 -21.16
N TRP A 104 -9.64 0.99 -19.84
CA TRP A 104 -8.76 0.24 -18.95
C TRP A 104 -8.86 -1.25 -19.24
N ASP A 105 -7.73 -1.93 -19.43
CA ASP A 105 -7.66 -3.36 -19.75
C ASP A 105 -7.94 -4.27 -18.54
N GLY A 106 -7.82 -3.74 -17.32
CA GLY A 106 -8.03 -4.48 -16.08
C GLY A 106 -6.80 -5.22 -15.57
N ALA A 107 -5.62 -4.97 -16.14
CA ALA A 107 -4.37 -5.61 -15.72
C ALA A 107 -3.94 -5.15 -14.32
N GLU A 108 -3.48 -6.10 -13.50
CA GLU A 108 -2.79 -5.81 -12.23
C GLU A 108 -1.28 -5.81 -12.50
N PRO A 109 -0.56 -4.72 -12.18
CA PRO A 109 0.90 -4.72 -12.16
C PRO A 109 1.40 -5.81 -11.23
N GLN A 110 2.45 -6.54 -11.64
CA GLN A 110 3.15 -7.44 -10.72
C GLN A 110 3.72 -6.59 -9.55
N PRO A 111 3.72 -7.11 -8.31
CA PRO A 111 4.40 -6.45 -7.21
C PRO A 111 5.85 -6.17 -7.61
N GLU A 112 6.40 -5.03 -7.17
CA GLU A 112 7.82 -4.75 -7.39
C GLU A 112 8.65 -5.87 -6.74
N ASP A 113 9.61 -6.40 -7.49
CA ASP A 113 10.47 -7.46 -7.00
C ASP A 113 11.55 -6.85 -6.09
N ASP A 114 11.25 -6.78 -4.79
CA ASP A 114 12.17 -6.30 -3.74
C ASP A 114 13.43 -7.19 -3.61
N SER A 115 13.51 -8.33 -4.31
CA SER A 115 14.71 -9.19 -4.38
C SER A 115 15.96 -8.44 -4.85
N LEU A 116 15.79 -7.35 -5.63
CA LEU A 116 16.90 -6.51 -6.08
C LEU A 116 17.63 -5.79 -4.92
N TRP A 117 16.95 -5.60 -3.78
CA TRP A 117 17.53 -5.02 -2.56
C TRP A 117 17.83 -6.07 -1.48
N ALA A 118 17.30 -7.28 -1.61
CA ALA A 118 17.47 -8.37 -0.64
C ALA A 118 18.93 -8.85 -0.52
N ASP A 119 19.72 -8.74 -1.59
CA ASP A 119 21.15 -9.10 -1.61
C ASP A 119 22.06 -8.03 -0.99
N GLY A 120 21.57 -6.81 -0.74
CA GLY A 120 22.33 -5.69 -0.16
C GLY A 120 22.34 -5.66 1.37
N GLY A 121 22.17 -6.81 2.02
CA GLY A 121 22.01 -6.90 3.48
C GLY A 121 23.30 -6.69 4.28
N PHE A 122 23.15 -6.27 5.54
CA PHE A 122 24.24 -6.27 6.52
C PHE A 122 24.63 -7.72 6.84
N ASP A 123 25.88 -8.11 6.58
CA ASP A 123 26.40 -9.42 6.97
C ASP A 123 26.99 -9.34 8.40
N PRO A 124 26.31 -9.93 9.41
CA PRO A 124 26.77 -9.86 10.80
C PRO A 124 28.05 -10.67 11.05
N LYS A 125 28.45 -11.58 10.15
CA LYS A 125 29.69 -12.37 10.30
C LYS A 125 30.93 -11.57 9.92
N VAL A 126 30.79 -10.62 8.99
CA VAL A 126 31.90 -9.76 8.53
C VAL A 126 31.73 -8.29 8.95
N GLY A 127 30.62 -7.93 9.60
CA GLY A 127 30.39 -6.59 10.14
C GLY A 127 30.31 -5.50 9.08
N ARG A 128 29.92 -5.86 7.85
CA ARG A 128 29.92 -4.96 6.68
C ARG A 128 28.62 -5.10 5.90
N TRP A 129 28.20 -4.01 5.28
CA TRP A 129 27.17 -4.03 4.25
C TRP A 129 27.67 -4.80 3.04
N ALA A 130 26.90 -5.80 2.58
CA ALA A 130 27.17 -6.45 1.30
C ALA A 130 26.93 -5.43 0.18
N ALA A 131 27.91 -5.27 -0.70
CA ALA A 131 27.71 -4.48 -1.90
C ALA A 131 26.64 -5.17 -2.75
N SER A 132 25.61 -4.42 -3.16
CA SER A 132 24.61 -4.95 -4.08
C SER A 132 25.29 -5.44 -5.35
N SER A 133 24.89 -6.62 -5.82
CA SER A 133 25.39 -7.23 -7.06
C SER A 133 24.94 -6.50 -8.32
N ASP A 134 24.08 -5.48 -8.21
CA ASP A 134 23.53 -4.73 -9.33
C ASP A 134 24.41 -3.51 -9.70
N PRO A 135 24.99 -3.47 -10.91
CA PRO A 135 25.78 -2.34 -11.38
C PRO A 135 25.02 -1.01 -11.51
N ARG A 136 23.68 -1.00 -11.37
CA ARG A 136 22.86 0.24 -11.37
C ARG A 136 22.81 0.96 -10.03
N VAL A 137 23.13 0.28 -8.93
CA VAL A 137 23.10 0.85 -7.57
C VAL A 137 24.44 1.49 -7.18
N ALA A 138 25.47 1.37 -8.03
CA ALA A 138 26.85 1.79 -7.75
C ALA A 138 27.08 3.32 -7.69
N TYR A 139 26.06 4.16 -7.85
CA TYR A 139 26.20 5.62 -7.78
C TYR A 139 25.40 6.22 -6.62
N GLY A 140 26.12 6.69 -5.60
CA GLY A 140 25.56 7.61 -4.61
C GLY A 140 26.04 7.46 -3.17
N LEU A 141 27.33 7.21 -2.90
CA LEU A 141 27.95 7.48 -1.59
C LEU A 141 29.43 7.87 -1.76
N ASP A 142 29.71 8.86 -2.61
CA ASP A 142 30.91 9.69 -2.52
C ASP A 142 30.66 10.83 -1.53
N GLY A 143 30.66 10.46 -0.24
CA GLY A 143 30.81 11.41 0.85
C GLY A 143 32.24 11.94 0.86
N GLU A 144 32.36 13.24 0.62
CA GLU A 144 33.57 14.04 0.59
C GLU A 144 34.56 13.72 1.72
N GLY A 145 35.83 13.62 1.34
CA GLY A 145 36.95 13.41 2.23
C GLY A 145 37.16 14.58 3.19
N ILE A 146 37.31 14.26 4.47
CA ILE A 146 37.87 15.15 5.47
C ILE A 146 39.19 14.53 5.96
N GLY A 147 40.29 15.14 5.52
CA GLY A 147 41.57 15.35 6.22
C GLY A 147 42.24 14.24 7.05
N GLY A 148 43.48 13.90 6.66
CA GLY A 148 44.61 14.00 7.59
C GLY A 148 45.41 12.73 7.90
N ASN A 149 46.66 12.71 7.40
CA ASN A 149 47.92 12.66 8.18
C ASN A 149 48.90 11.54 7.77
N HIS A 150 49.94 11.87 7.00
CA HIS A 150 51.36 11.72 7.36
C HIS A 150 52.27 12.26 6.25
#